data_AF-A0A7W9AHD7-F1
#
_entry.id   AF-A0A7W9AHD7-F1
#
_cell.length_a   1.000
_cell.length_b   1.000
_cell.length_c   1.000
_cell.angle_alpha   90.00
_cell.angle_beta   90.00
_cell.angle_gamma   90.00
#
_symmetry.space_group_name_H-M   'P 1'
#
loop_
_entity.id
_entity.type
_entity.pdbx_description
1 polymer ?
#
loop_
_entity_poly.entity_id
_entity_poly.type
_entity_poly.pdbx_seq_one_letter_code
_entity_poly.pdbx_strand_id
1 'polypeptide(L)'
;MPNVQGMYWLSGLLVITPLSQAIAFLIETSSWLVRAQSSSTDVGLYVGRSNIYLYSARMFTLIFTASLAFCVEIGYPVQIIFQIIYSTFFLSALFHIVFIYRSIRSIAMKVISGALMLPSRREVGNSLNISNFSDKLFFMTLFTSVIFSISLAAPILGALIVPDFRLSISYIGQIINFFGTIVILLFVDQILFKAIDLQKINDVIMSYVAGRAVGFLLVGIGFFCVRYNL
;
A
#
# COMPACT_ATOMS: atom_id res chain seq x y z
N MET A 1 -30.46 10.17 -21.36
CA MET A 1 -29.11 10.13 -21.96
C MET A 1 -28.12 10.66 -20.92
N PRO A 2 -27.12 9.88 -20.49
CA PRO A 2 -26.12 10.38 -19.55
C PRO A 2 -25.38 11.56 -20.20
N ASN A 3 -25.29 12.66 -19.46
CA ASN A 3 -24.66 13.90 -19.90
C ASN A 3 -23.19 13.61 -20.25
N VAL A 4 -22.73 13.97 -21.45
CA VAL A 4 -21.37 13.62 -21.96
C VAL A 4 -20.27 14.04 -20.98
N GLN A 5 -20.48 15.16 -20.26
CA GLN A 5 -19.60 15.59 -19.17
C GLN A 5 -19.49 14.57 -18.03
N GLY A 6 -20.60 13.94 -17.61
CA GLY A 6 -20.61 12.92 -16.56
C GLY A 6 -19.80 11.66 -16.89
N MET A 7 -19.65 11.32 -18.17
CA MET A 7 -18.79 10.21 -18.62
C MET A 7 -17.30 10.51 -18.45
N TYR A 8 -16.86 11.75 -18.67
CA TYR A 8 -15.45 12.15 -18.48
C TYR A 8 -15.06 12.21 -17.00
N TRP A 9 -15.97 12.66 -16.13
CA TRP A 9 -15.73 12.65 -14.68
C TRP A 9 -15.61 11.23 -14.14
N LEU A 10 -16.48 10.32 -14.60
CA LEU A 10 -16.43 8.92 -14.20
C LEU A 10 -15.14 8.24 -14.64
N SER A 11 -14.70 8.44 -15.89
CA SER A 11 -13.46 7.83 -16.39
C SER A 11 -12.22 8.36 -15.67
N GLY A 12 -12.19 9.65 -15.32
CA GLY A 12 -11.16 10.24 -14.49
C GLY A 12 -11.08 9.61 -13.10
N LEU A 13 -12.22 9.50 -12.40
CA LEU A 13 -12.29 8.90 -11.06
C LEU A 13 -11.90 7.41 -11.06
N LEU A 14 -12.33 6.66 -12.07
CA LEU A 14 -11.99 5.24 -12.24
C LEU A 14 -10.48 4.99 -12.37
N VAL A 15 -9.69 5.99 -12.79
CA VAL A 15 -8.23 5.87 -12.94
C VAL A 15 -7.51 6.53 -11.76
N ILE A 16 -7.86 7.77 -11.43
CA ILE A 16 -7.17 8.58 -10.41
C ILE A 16 -7.34 7.95 -9.03
N THR A 17 -8.54 7.46 -8.70
CA THR A 17 -8.80 6.89 -7.37
C THR A 17 -7.94 5.64 -7.15
N PRO A 18 -8.00 4.58 -7.98
CA PRO A 18 -7.10 3.43 -7.81
C PRO A 18 -5.61 3.77 -7.82
N LEU A 19 -5.20 4.68 -8.72
CA LEU A 19 -3.81 5.09 -8.86
C LEU A 19 -3.29 5.77 -7.60
N SER A 20 -4.07 6.67 -7.00
CA SER A 20 -3.67 7.38 -5.78
C SER A 20 -3.32 6.41 -4.65
N GLN A 21 -4.19 5.42 -4.38
CA GLN A 21 -3.92 4.44 -3.33
C GLN A 21 -2.79 3.47 -3.68
N ALA A 22 -2.66 3.08 -4.96
CA ALA A 22 -1.53 2.26 -5.39
C ALA A 22 -0.18 2.99 -5.21
N ILE A 23 -0.14 4.31 -5.48
CA ILE A 23 1.01 5.16 -5.18
C ILE A 23 1.25 5.23 -3.67
N ALA A 24 0.21 5.39 -2.84
CA ALA A 24 0.35 5.42 -1.39
C ALA A 24 1.04 4.15 -0.86
N PHE A 25 0.56 2.97 -1.27
CA PHE A 25 1.18 1.70 -0.88
C PHE A 25 2.59 1.53 -1.43
N LEU A 26 2.87 2.04 -2.64
CA LEU A 26 4.23 2.01 -3.19
C LEU A 26 5.18 2.90 -2.37
N ILE A 27 4.75 4.08 -1.94
CA ILE A 27 5.51 4.99 -1.06
C ILE A 27 5.79 4.31 0.29
N GLU A 28 4.80 3.64 0.88
CA GLU A 28 5.01 2.89 2.11
C GLU A 28 6.08 1.81 1.96
N THR A 29 6.03 1.06 0.86
CA THR A 29 7.01 0.01 0.57
C THR A 29 8.39 0.58 0.30
N SER A 30 8.47 1.62 -0.52
CA SER A 30 9.75 2.24 -0.87
C SER A 30 10.36 3.00 0.31
N SER A 31 9.56 3.46 1.29
CA SER A 31 10.09 4.05 2.52
C SER A 31 10.98 3.06 3.31
N TRP A 32 10.60 1.78 3.35
CA TRP A 32 11.42 0.73 3.96
C TRP A 32 12.66 0.39 3.14
N LEU A 33 12.54 0.43 1.81
CA LEU A 33 13.69 0.29 0.93
C LEU A 33 14.67 1.46 1.06
N VAL A 34 14.17 2.68 1.30
CA VAL A 34 15.01 3.83 1.64
C VAL A 34 15.75 3.56 2.94
N ARG A 35 15.05 3.14 4.00
CA ARG A 35 15.69 2.78 5.28
C ARG A 35 16.76 1.70 5.11
N ALA A 36 16.53 0.72 4.26
CA ALA A 36 17.50 -0.34 3.97
C ALA A 36 18.79 0.14 3.28
N GLN A 37 18.85 1.37 2.77
CA GLN A 37 20.09 1.98 2.23
C GLN A 37 21.02 2.53 3.31
N SER A 38 20.53 2.66 4.55
CA SER A 38 21.29 3.35 5.60
C SER A 38 22.56 2.58 5.97
N SER A 39 23.66 3.33 6.09
CA SER A 39 24.84 2.88 6.83
C SER A 39 24.53 2.86 8.33
N SER A 40 25.35 2.17 9.13
CA SER A 40 25.24 2.18 10.59
C SER A 40 25.37 3.58 11.20
N THR A 41 26.04 4.52 10.52
CA THR A 41 26.23 5.90 10.98
C THR A 41 25.05 6.80 10.66
N ASP A 42 24.28 6.52 9.60
CA ASP A 42 23.25 7.43 9.08
C ASP A 42 21.81 6.94 9.33
N VAL A 43 21.60 5.86 10.09
CA VAL A 43 20.27 5.25 10.31
C VAL A 43 19.22 6.29 10.71
N GLY A 44 19.55 7.19 11.65
CA GLY A 44 18.64 8.25 12.10
C GLY A 44 18.20 9.21 10.99
N LEU A 45 19.12 9.57 10.08
CA LEU A 45 18.81 10.44 8.94
C LEU A 45 17.85 9.75 7.97
N TYR A 46 18.12 8.49 7.62
CA TYR A 46 17.28 7.71 6.70
C TYR A 46 15.89 7.44 7.29
N VAL A 47 15.80 7.15 8.59
CA VAL A 47 14.53 7.01 9.31
C VAL A 47 13.76 8.35 9.30
N GLY A 48 14.42 9.46 9.62
CA GLY A 48 13.79 10.79 9.61
C GLY A 48 13.26 11.18 8.22
N ARG A 49 14.06 11.01 7.16
CA ARG A 49 13.66 11.35 5.79
C ARG A 49 12.59 10.41 5.23
N SER A 50 12.67 9.12 5.52
CA SER A 50 11.63 8.15 5.13
C SER A 50 10.31 8.41 5.85
N ASN A 51 10.32 8.91 7.09
CA ASN A 51 9.11 9.35 7.77
C ASN A 51 8.46 10.57 7.10
N ILE A 52 9.25 11.54 6.65
CA ILE A 52 8.74 12.67 5.84
C ILE A 52 8.05 12.14 4.59
N TYR A 53 8.70 11.20 3.89
CA TYR A 53 8.17 10.58 2.69
C TYR A 53 6.87 9.79 2.95
N LEU A 54 6.75 9.13 4.11
CA LEU A 54 5.52 8.45 4.52
C LEU A 54 4.33 9.40 4.71
N TYR A 55 4.54 10.67 5.07
CA TYR A 55 3.43 11.64 5.09
C TYR A 55 2.83 11.86 3.70
N SER A 56 3.63 11.76 2.62
CA SER A 56 3.11 11.81 1.26
C SER A 56 2.18 10.65 0.96
N ALA A 57 2.48 9.42 1.44
CA ALA A 57 1.56 8.29 1.31
C ALA A 57 0.19 8.58 1.95
N ARG A 58 0.18 9.21 3.13
CA ARG A 58 -1.06 9.59 3.82
C ARG A 58 -1.90 10.58 3.00
N MET A 59 -1.26 11.52 2.31
CA MET A 59 -1.96 12.46 1.43
C MET A 59 -2.63 11.73 0.26
N PHE A 60 -1.94 10.76 -0.35
CA PHE A 60 -2.53 9.94 -1.41
C PHE A 60 -3.69 9.07 -0.91
N THR A 61 -3.57 8.47 0.28
CA THR A 61 -4.68 7.73 0.91
C THR A 61 -5.88 8.64 1.22
N LEU A 62 -5.64 9.89 1.61
CA LEU A 62 -6.71 10.86 1.82
C LEU A 62 -7.40 11.24 0.50
N ILE A 63 -6.65 11.42 -0.58
CA ILE A 63 -7.21 11.64 -1.93
C ILE A 63 -8.07 10.44 -2.34
N PHE A 64 -7.60 9.21 -2.12
CA PHE A 64 -8.34 7.99 -2.41
C PHE A 64 -9.67 7.95 -1.65
N THR A 65 -9.61 8.10 -0.32
CA THR A 65 -10.79 8.00 0.56
C THR A 65 -11.80 9.10 0.27
N ALA A 66 -11.34 10.34 0.05
CA ALA A 66 -12.21 11.45 -0.32
C ALA A 66 -12.87 11.22 -1.70
N SER A 67 -12.11 10.76 -2.69
CA SER A 67 -12.66 10.48 -4.04
C SER A 67 -13.69 9.35 -4.01
N LEU A 68 -13.44 8.31 -3.20
CA LEU A 68 -14.34 7.18 -3.08
C LEU A 68 -15.60 7.55 -2.29
N ALA A 69 -15.47 8.35 -1.23
CA ALA A 69 -16.62 8.92 -0.51
C ALA A 69 -17.49 9.79 -1.44
N PHE A 70 -16.86 10.67 -2.22
CA PHE A 70 -17.56 11.47 -3.23
C PHE A 70 -18.31 10.61 -4.26
N CYS A 71 -17.72 9.49 -4.68
CA CYS A 71 -18.40 8.55 -5.58
C CYS A 71 -19.67 7.96 -4.95
N VAL A 72 -19.62 7.64 -3.66
CA VAL A 72 -20.78 7.13 -2.90
C VAL A 72 -21.84 8.22 -2.74
N GLU A 73 -21.45 9.47 -2.45
CA GLU A 73 -22.38 10.59 -2.28
C GLU A 73 -23.14 10.97 -3.56
N ILE A 74 -22.50 10.87 -4.73
CA ILE A 74 -23.16 11.05 -6.03
C ILE A 74 -24.14 9.91 -6.34
N GLY A 75 -24.09 8.81 -5.60
CA GLY A 75 -24.93 7.64 -5.82
C GLY A 75 -24.45 6.79 -6.98
N TYR A 76 -23.13 6.69 -7.21
CA TYR A 76 -22.62 5.74 -8.20
C TYR A 76 -23.06 4.31 -7.85
N PRO A 77 -23.35 3.47 -8.87
CA PRO A 77 -23.71 2.07 -8.65
C PRO A 77 -22.65 1.32 -7.86
N VAL A 78 -23.11 0.42 -6.98
CA VAL A 78 -22.25 -0.44 -6.14
C VAL A 78 -21.19 -1.16 -6.99
N GLN A 79 -21.54 -1.61 -8.18
CA GLN A 79 -20.63 -2.30 -9.11
C GLN A 79 -19.42 -1.43 -9.50
N ILE A 80 -19.61 -0.11 -9.64
CA ILE A 80 -18.53 0.85 -9.94
C ILE A 80 -17.64 1.03 -8.71
N ILE A 81 -18.22 1.11 -7.51
CA ILE A 81 -17.44 1.20 -6.26
C ILE A 81 -16.56 -0.05 -6.09
N PHE A 82 -17.13 -1.25 -6.27
CA PHE A 82 -16.35 -2.49 -6.29
C PHE A 82 -15.27 -2.49 -7.38
N GLN A 83 -15.55 -1.91 -8.56
CA GLN A 83 -14.54 -1.72 -9.61
C GLN A 83 -13.32 -0.96 -9.12
N ILE A 84 -13.55 0.19 -8.50
CA ILE A 84 -12.50 1.05 -7.98
C ILE A 84 -11.69 0.29 -6.93
N ILE A 85 -12.36 -0.40 -6.00
CA ILE A 85 -11.71 -1.14 -4.92
C ILE A 85 -10.83 -2.28 -5.47
N TYR A 86 -11.35 -3.19 -6.29
CA TYR A 86 -10.50 -4.28 -6.79
C TYR A 86 -9.39 -3.75 -7.71
N SER A 87 -9.68 -2.74 -8.55
CA SER A 87 -8.68 -2.16 -9.45
C SER A 87 -7.53 -1.53 -8.68
N THR A 88 -7.83 -0.92 -7.52
CA THR A 88 -6.82 -0.40 -6.59
C THR A 88 -5.85 -1.48 -6.15
N PHE A 89 -6.37 -2.62 -5.70
CA PHE A 89 -5.54 -3.70 -5.18
C PHE A 89 -4.77 -4.44 -6.29
N PHE A 90 -5.36 -4.66 -7.47
CA PHE A 90 -4.61 -5.21 -8.60
C PHE A 90 -3.51 -4.27 -9.09
N LEU A 91 -3.78 -2.96 -9.18
CA LEU A 91 -2.77 -1.98 -9.57
C LEU A 91 -1.64 -1.91 -8.53
N SER A 92 -2.00 -1.97 -7.25
CA SER A 92 -1.03 -2.04 -6.15
C SER A 92 -0.17 -3.31 -6.25
N ALA A 93 -0.79 -4.48 -6.47
CA ALA A 93 -0.06 -5.73 -6.68
C ALA A 93 0.88 -5.65 -7.89
N LEU A 94 0.40 -5.11 -9.01
CA LEU A 94 1.19 -4.91 -10.22
C LEU A 94 2.42 -4.03 -9.95
N PHE A 95 2.24 -2.89 -9.28
CA PHE A 95 3.37 -2.03 -8.91
C PHE A 95 4.38 -2.74 -8.03
N HIS A 96 3.95 -3.56 -7.08
CA HIS A 96 4.86 -4.32 -6.22
C HIS A 96 5.57 -5.45 -6.97
N ILE A 97 4.89 -6.15 -7.89
CA ILE A 97 5.50 -7.14 -8.79
C ILE A 97 6.54 -6.47 -9.69
N VAL A 98 6.22 -5.31 -10.25
CA VAL A 98 7.15 -4.50 -11.03
C VAL A 98 8.35 -4.05 -10.18
N PHE A 99 8.14 -3.74 -8.90
CA PHE A 99 9.20 -3.37 -7.95
C PHE A 99 10.11 -4.54 -7.53
N ILE A 100 9.72 -5.78 -7.80
CA ILE A 100 10.59 -6.94 -7.58
C ILE A 100 11.75 -6.96 -8.58
N TYR A 101 11.56 -6.45 -9.80
CA TYR A 101 12.59 -6.42 -10.82
C TYR A 101 13.72 -5.45 -10.41
N ARG A 102 14.94 -5.98 -10.27
CA ARG A 102 16.12 -5.25 -9.79
C ARG A 102 16.37 -3.96 -10.54
N SER A 103 16.26 -3.95 -11.87
CA SER A 103 16.51 -2.77 -12.70
C SER A 103 15.54 -1.64 -12.38
N ILE A 104 14.24 -1.95 -12.31
CA ILE A 104 13.19 -0.97 -12.04
C ILE A 104 13.33 -0.44 -10.62
N ARG A 105 13.55 -1.33 -9.65
CA ARG A 105 13.80 -0.97 -8.25
C ARG A 105 15.03 -0.07 -8.11
N SER A 106 16.16 -0.39 -8.75
CA SER A 106 17.39 0.41 -8.69
C SER A 106 17.17 1.83 -9.23
N ILE A 107 16.47 1.95 -10.37
CA ILE A 107 16.11 3.25 -10.94
C ILE A 107 15.20 4.03 -10.00
N ALA A 108 14.10 3.41 -9.54
CA ALA A 108 13.15 4.04 -8.65
C ALA A 108 13.80 4.51 -7.35
N MET A 109 14.65 3.68 -6.74
CA MET A 109 15.36 4.04 -5.52
C MET A 109 16.38 5.15 -5.75
N LYS A 110 17.04 5.23 -6.91
CA LYS A 110 17.93 6.37 -7.23
C LYS A 110 17.14 7.67 -7.33
N VAL A 111 15.95 7.64 -7.93
CA VAL A 111 15.06 8.81 -8.03
C VAL A 111 14.54 9.23 -6.66
N ILE A 112 13.99 8.28 -5.88
CA ILE A 112 13.45 8.55 -4.54
C ILE A 112 14.53 9.07 -3.60
N SER A 113 15.68 8.40 -3.53
CA SER A 113 16.78 8.83 -2.66
C SER A 113 17.39 10.14 -3.13
N GLY A 114 17.33 10.45 -4.44
CA GLY A 114 17.67 11.76 -4.97
C GLY A 114 16.70 12.85 -4.53
N ALA A 115 15.39 12.61 -4.62
CA ALA A 115 14.36 13.52 -4.18
C ALA A 115 14.41 13.78 -2.66
N LEU A 116 14.79 12.78 -1.87
CA LEU A 116 14.97 12.89 -0.42
C LEU A 116 16.33 13.46 0.00
N MET A 117 17.19 13.83 -0.96
CA MET A 117 18.52 14.40 -0.75
C MET A 117 19.40 13.52 0.16
N LEU A 118 19.35 12.20 -0.04
CA LEU A 118 20.11 11.24 0.78
C LEU A 118 21.57 11.12 0.31
N PRO A 119 22.53 11.05 1.24
CA PRO A 119 23.97 11.07 0.93
C PRO A 119 24.46 9.77 0.26
N SER A 120 23.89 8.61 0.62
CA SER A 120 24.25 7.31 0.04
C SER A 120 23.10 6.72 -0.78
N ARG A 121 23.34 6.45 -2.06
CA ARG A 121 22.36 5.83 -2.98
C ARG A 121 22.75 4.39 -3.30
N ARG A 122 22.93 3.58 -2.26
CA ARG A 122 23.30 2.17 -2.40
C ARG A 122 22.17 1.39 -3.08
N GLU A 123 22.54 0.36 -3.83
CA GLU A 123 21.54 -0.60 -4.30
C GLU A 123 20.93 -1.35 -3.11
N VAL A 124 19.62 -1.58 -3.18
CA VAL A 124 18.83 -2.19 -2.10
C VAL A 124 18.23 -3.48 -2.60
N GLY A 125 18.23 -4.48 -1.72
CA GLY A 125 17.63 -5.77 -1.97
C GLY A 125 18.48 -6.62 -2.91
N ASN A 126 18.70 -7.88 -2.56
CA ASN A 126 19.24 -8.84 -3.52
C ASN A 126 18.13 -9.24 -4.51
N SER A 127 18.49 -9.92 -5.61
CA SER A 127 17.49 -10.62 -6.41
C SER A 127 16.76 -11.63 -5.52
N LEU A 128 15.47 -11.84 -5.75
CA LEU A 128 14.70 -12.84 -5.00
C LEU A 128 15.42 -14.19 -5.08
N ASN A 129 15.98 -14.62 -3.96
CA ASN A 129 16.57 -15.93 -3.79
C ASN A 129 15.83 -16.60 -2.63
N ILE A 130 15.29 -17.78 -2.90
CA ILE A 130 14.47 -18.54 -1.93
C ILE A 130 15.29 -18.87 -0.68
N SER A 131 16.61 -19.03 -0.80
CA SER A 131 17.50 -19.35 0.32
C SER A 131 17.61 -18.25 1.38
N ASN A 132 17.41 -16.99 1.01
CA ASN A 132 17.55 -15.83 1.89
C ASN A 132 16.18 -15.23 2.28
N PHE A 133 15.11 -15.95 1.94
CA PHE A 133 13.74 -15.52 2.15
C PHE A 133 13.34 -15.71 3.62
N SER A 134 12.81 -14.66 4.23
CA SER A 134 12.27 -14.74 5.59
C SER A 134 10.77 -15.02 5.53
N ASP A 135 10.40 -16.29 5.73
CA ASP A 135 9.00 -16.72 5.76
C ASP A 135 8.19 -15.93 6.78
N LYS A 136 8.77 -15.71 7.96
CA LYS A 136 8.11 -14.93 9.04
C LYS A 136 7.79 -13.51 8.59
N LEU A 137 8.74 -12.82 7.96
CA LEU A 137 8.52 -11.45 7.48
C LEU A 137 7.49 -11.44 6.34
N PHE A 138 7.57 -12.40 5.43
CA PHE A 138 6.60 -12.54 4.34
C PHE A 138 5.17 -12.70 4.85
N PHE A 139 4.92 -13.68 5.73
CA PHE A 139 3.56 -13.94 6.24
C PHE A 139 3.02 -12.79 7.08
N MET A 140 3.86 -12.16 7.92
CA MET A 140 3.44 -10.99 8.70
C MET A 140 3.08 -9.81 7.80
N THR A 141 3.86 -9.59 6.73
CA THR A 141 3.60 -8.51 5.77
C THR A 141 2.37 -8.78 4.91
N LEU A 142 2.16 -10.03 4.50
CA LEU A 142 0.94 -10.46 3.80
C LEU A 142 -0.28 -10.21 4.68
N PHE A 143 -0.23 -10.67 5.93
CA PHE A 143 -1.32 -10.52 6.90
C PHE A 143 -1.66 -9.03 7.15
N THR A 144 -0.65 -8.19 7.39
CA THR A 144 -0.89 -6.76 7.59
C THR A 144 -1.45 -6.11 6.32
N SER A 145 -0.95 -6.45 5.13
CA SER A 145 -1.47 -5.94 3.86
C SER A 145 -2.95 -6.28 3.68
N VAL A 146 -3.35 -7.51 4.00
CA VAL A 146 -4.75 -7.94 3.96
C VAL A 146 -5.60 -7.14 4.93
N ILE A 147 -5.15 -7.00 6.19
CA ILE A 147 -5.87 -6.20 7.20
C ILE A 147 -6.03 -4.75 6.75
N PHE A 148 -4.97 -4.11 6.24
CA PHE A 148 -5.06 -2.71 5.81
C PHE A 148 -6.01 -2.55 4.64
N SER A 149 -5.94 -3.44 3.65
CA SER A 149 -6.88 -3.43 2.53
C SER A 149 -8.33 -3.59 2.98
N ILE A 150 -8.60 -4.50 3.92
CA ILE A 150 -9.94 -4.66 4.51
C ILE A 150 -10.35 -3.42 5.29
N SER A 151 -9.46 -2.85 6.13
CA SER A 151 -9.74 -1.65 6.93
C SER A 151 -10.12 -0.44 6.08
N LEU A 152 -9.56 -0.37 4.87
CA LEU A 152 -9.79 0.70 3.92
C LEU A 152 -11.07 0.49 3.10
N ALA A 153 -11.42 -0.75 2.77
CA ALA A 153 -12.65 -1.07 2.04
C ALA A 153 -13.90 -1.16 2.94
N ALA A 154 -13.76 -1.64 4.18
CA ALA A 154 -14.88 -1.97 5.06
C ALA A 154 -15.80 -0.76 5.39
N PRO A 155 -15.31 0.45 5.72
CA PRO A 155 -16.16 1.62 5.93
C PRO A 155 -17.08 1.91 4.76
N ILE A 156 -16.57 1.75 3.55
CA ILE A 156 -17.23 2.15 2.31
C ILE A 156 -18.28 1.10 1.94
N LEU A 157 -17.93 -0.17 2.03
CA LEU A 157 -18.88 -1.26 1.82
C LEU A 157 -19.99 -1.24 2.87
N GLY A 158 -19.66 -0.99 4.12
CA GLY A 158 -20.66 -0.86 5.17
C GLY A 158 -21.56 0.35 4.96
N ALA A 159 -21.04 1.49 4.48
CA ALA A 159 -21.86 2.65 4.13
C ALA A 159 -22.82 2.39 2.96
N LEU A 160 -22.49 1.46 2.05
CA LEU A 160 -23.38 1.04 0.97
C LEU A 160 -24.50 0.10 1.46
N ILE A 161 -24.21 -0.79 2.41
CA ILE A 161 -25.18 -1.78 2.91
C ILE A 161 -26.10 -1.15 3.96
N VAL A 162 -25.56 -0.31 4.84
CA VAL A 162 -26.31 0.31 5.94
C VAL A 162 -25.98 1.82 6.02
N PRO A 163 -26.60 2.65 5.16
CA PRO A 163 -26.29 4.07 5.05
C PRO A 163 -26.47 4.84 6.37
N ASP A 164 -27.46 4.45 7.18
CA ASP A 164 -27.79 5.11 8.45
C ASP A 164 -26.66 4.99 9.49
N PHE A 165 -25.82 3.95 9.39
CA PHE A 165 -24.72 3.67 10.32
C PHE A 165 -23.34 3.98 9.72
N ARG A 166 -23.27 4.73 8.62
CA ARG A 166 -22.00 5.06 7.92
C ARG A 166 -20.89 5.60 8.84
N LEU A 167 -21.25 6.42 9.84
CA LEU A 167 -20.30 6.96 10.81
C LEU A 167 -19.78 5.87 11.76
N SER A 168 -20.67 5.03 12.30
CA SER A 168 -20.31 3.91 13.17
C SER A 168 -19.40 2.90 12.46
N ILE A 169 -19.70 2.59 11.19
CA ILE A 169 -18.90 1.66 10.38
C ILE A 169 -17.52 2.25 10.07
N SER A 170 -17.42 3.56 9.86
CA SER A 170 -16.12 4.24 9.74
C SER A 170 -15.23 4.03 10.96
N TYR A 171 -15.80 4.11 12.18
CA TYR A 171 -15.05 3.82 13.42
C TYR A 171 -14.59 2.36 13.51
N ILE A 172 -15.41 1.40 13.05
CA ILE A 172 -14.99 -0.01 12.96
C ILE A 172 -13.77 -0.16 12.05
N GLY A 173 -13.78 0.48 10.87
CA GLY A 173 -12.60 0.48 9.99
C GLY A 173 -11.35 1.08 10.63
N GLN A 174 -11.50 2.15 11.41
CA GLN A 174 -10.39 2.75 12.17
C GLN A 174 -9.86 1.80 13.25
N ILE A 175 -10.73 1.05 13.93
CA ILE A 175 -10.32 0.02 14.90
C ILE A 175 -9.53 -1.09 14.21
N ILE A 176 -10.00 -1.58 13.06
CA ILE A 176 -9.27 -2.59 12.27
C ILE A 176 -7.90 -2.06 11.84
N ASN A 177 -7.84 -0.81 11.37
CA ASN A 177 -6.59 -0.16 10.99
C ASN A 177 -5.62 -0.01 12.17
N PHE A 178 -6.14 0.35 13.35
CA PHE A 178 -5.36 0.44 14.59
C PHE A 178 -4.71 -0.90 14.94
N PHE A 179 -5.45 -2.01 14.89
CA PHE A 179 -4.88 -3.34 15.10
C PHE A 179 -3.84 -3.71 14.04
N GLY A 180 -4.10 -3.41 12.76
CA GLY A 180 -3.11 -3.60 11.69
C GLY A 180 -1.81 -2.82 11.95
N THR A 181 -1.94 -1.60 12.48
CA THR A 181 -0.81 -0.73 12.83
C THR A 181 -0.01 -1.29 14.01
N ILE A 182 -0.68 -1.80 15.05
CA ILE A 182 -0.01 -2.51 16.16
C ILE A 182 0.82 -3.68 15.61
N VAL A 183 0.25 -4.47 14.70
CA VAL A 183 0.95 -5.63 14.13
C VAL A 183 2.18 -5.18 13.33
N ILE A 184 2.08 -4.11 12.54
CA ILE A 184 3.25 -3.53 11.85
C ILE A 184 4.31 -3.11 12.87
N LEU A 185 3.96 -2.27 13.85
CA LEU A 185 4.93 -1.67 14.77
C LEU A 185 5.61 -2.71 15.67
N LEU A 186 4.88 -3.73 16.13
CA LEU A 186 5.42 -4.72 17.06
C LEU A 186 6.10 -5.89 16.36
N PHE A 187 5.72 -6.24 15.14
CA PHE A 187 6.25 -7.42 14.46
C PHE A 187 7.06 -7.07 13.22
N VAL A 188 6.48 -6.36 12.26
CA VAL A 188 7.14 -6.07 10.97
C VAL A 188 8.32 -5.13 11.20
N ASP A 189 8.09 -3.99 11.87
CA ASP A 189 9.10 -2.98 12.15
C ASP A 189 10.23 -3.55 12.99
N GLN A 190 9.93 -4.33 14.03
CA GLN A 190 10.96 -4.95 14.86
C GLN A 190 11.86 -5.90 14.07
N ILE A 191 11.29 -6.72 13.18
CA ILE A 191 12.08 -7.62 12.32
C ILE A 191 12.97 -6.80 11.37
N LEU A 192 12.44 -5.74 10.77
CA LEU A 192 13.18 -4.91 9.82
C LEU A 192 14.28 -4.09 10.49
N PHE A 193 14.02 -3.45 11.63
CA PHE A 193 15.04 -2.72 12.38
C PHE A 193 16.14 -3.66 12.88
N LYS A 194 15.79 -4.83 13.42
CA LYS A 194 16.78 -5.84 13.80
C LYS A 194 17.63 -6.29 12.61
N ALA A 195 17.04 -6.39 11.41
CA ALA A 195 17.79 -6.73 10.20
C ALA A 195 18.70 -5.59 9.71
N ILE A 196 18.34 -4.32 9.96
CA ILE A 196 19.21 -3.16 9.72
C ILE A 196 20.41 -3.19 10.67
N ASP A 197 20.17 -3.41 11.97
CA ASP A 197 21.21 -3.48 12.99
C ASP A 197 22.22 -4.60 12.70
N LEU A 198 21.73 -5.75 12.22
CA LEU A 198 22.54 -6.89 11.82
C LEU A 198 23.15 -6.79 10.41
N GLN A 199 22.93 -5.69 9.68
CA GLN A 199 23.38 -5.48 8.30
C GLN A 199 22.92 -6.57 7.30
N LYS A 200 21.78 -7.21 7.58
CA LYS A 200 21.15 -8.27 6.74
C LYS A 200 19.86 -7.82 6.06
N ILE A 201 19.53 -6.52 6.14
CA ILE A 201 18.27 -5.98 5.62
C ILE A 201 18.07 -6.26 4.12
N ASN A 202 19.15 -6.20 3.32
CA ASN A 202 19.08 -6.43 1.88
C ASN A 202 18.69 -7.87 1.50
N ASP A 203 18.90 -8.84 2.37
CA ASP A 203 18.49 -10.23 2.15
C ASP A 203 16.99 -10.41 2.40
N VAL A 204 16.47 -9.78 3.46
CA VAL A 204 15.10 -10.01 3.94
C VAL A 204 14.08 -9.05 3.34
N ILE A 205 14.49 -7.86 2.88
CA ILE A 205 13.55 -6.81 2.45
C ILE A 205 12.69 -7.23 1.24
N MET A 206 13.17 -8.18 0.43
CA MET A 206 12.39 -8.72 -0.68
C MET A 206 11.24 -9.60 -0.23
N SER A 207 11.35 -10.27 0.92
CA SER A 207 10.23 -10.99 1.53
C SER A 207 9.11 -10.04 1.96
N TYR A 208 9.46 -8.84 2.42
CA TYR A 208 8.49 -7.78 2.71
C TYR A 208 7.76 -7.31 1.43
N VAL A 209 8.49 -6.98 0.37
CA VAL A 209 7.88 -6.55 -0.92
C VAL A 209 6.99 -7.65 -1.51
N ALA A 210 7.46 -8.90 -1.49
CA ALA A 210 6.68 -10.04 -1.98
C ALA A 210 5.42 -10.29 -1.14
N GLY A 211 5.50 -10.15 0.18
CA GLY A 211 4.34 -10.28 1.08
C GLY A 211 3.25 -9.26 0.75
N ARG A 212 3.64 -8.00 0.47
CA ARG A 212 2.69 -6.96 0.04
C ARG A 212 2.09 -7.27 -1.33
N ALA A 213 2.90 -7.69 -2.30
CA ALA A 213 2.43 -8.04 -3.63
C ALA A 213 1.35 -9.13 -3.59
N VAL A 214 1.63 -10.22 -2.85
CA VAL A 214 0.68 -11.34 -2.69
C VAL A 214 -0.54 -10.91 -1.89
N GLY A 215 -0.37 -10.15 -0.80
CA GLY A 215 -1.48 -9.64 0.01
C GLY A 215 -2.45 -8.79 -0.81
N PHE A 216 -1.95 -7.84 -1.59
CA PHE A 216 -2.80 -7.02 -2.47
C PHE A 216 -3.46 -7.84 -3.57
N LEU A 217 -2.76 -8.81 -4.15
CA LEU A 217 -3.32 -9.69 -5.17
C LEU A 217 -4.49 -10.52 -4.62
N LEU A 218 -4.32 -11.13 -3.43
CA LEU A 218 -5.35 -11.94 -2.78
C LEU A 218 -6.61 -11.11 -2.48
N VAL A 219 -6.44 -9.89 -1.95
CA VAL A 219 -7.59 -9.02 -1.66
C VAL A 219 -8.25 -8.52 -2.94
N GLY A 220 -7.47 -8.18 -3.97
CA GLY A 220 -7.99 -7.82 -5.30
C GLY A 220 -8.85 -8.93 -5.90
N ILE A 221 -8.36 -10.18 -5.87
CA ILE A 221 -9.12 -11.36 -6.31
C ILE A 221 -10.38 -11.54 -5.46
N GLY A 222 -10.28 -11.42 -4.12
CA GLY A 222 -11.42 -11.52 -3.22
C GLY A 222 -12.54 -10.54 -3.58
N PHE A 223 -12.22 -9.26 -3.77
CA PHE A 223 -13.20 -8.25 -4.18
C PHE A 223 -13.75 -8.45 -5.59
N PHE A 224 -12.93 -8.95 -6.52
CA PHE A 224 -13.38 -9.31 -7.86
C PHE A 224 -14.41 -10.46 -7.82
N CYS A 225 -14.13 -11.51 -7.03
CA CYS A 225 -15.06 -12.62 -6.84
C CYS A 225 -16.37 -12.18 -6.17
N VAL A 226 -16.31 -11.30 -5.16
CA VAL A 226 -17.53 -10.77 -4.52
C VAL A 226 -18.36 -9.98 -5.52
N ARG A 227 -17.75 -9.14 -6.35
CA ARG A 227 -18.46 -8.42 -7.42
C ARG A 227 -19.16 -9.36 -8.40
N TYR A 228 -18.54 -10.47 -8.78
CA TYR A 228 -19.12 -11.38 -9.78
C TYR A 228 -20.37 -12.10 -9.26
N ASN A 229 -20.51 -12.23 -7.93
CA ASN A 229 -21.65 -12.88 -7.29
C ASN A 229 -22.78 -11.90 -6.89
N LEU A 230 -22.60 -10.58 -7.11
CA LEU A 230 -23.58 -9.51 -6.84
C LEU A 230 -24.20 -9.00 -8.14
#